data_AF-A0A496ST42-F1
#
_entry.id   AF-A0A496ST42-F1
#
_cell.length_a   1.000
_cell.length_b   1.000
_cell.length_c   1.000
_cell.angle_alpha   90.00
_cell.angle_beta   90.00
_cell.angle_gamma   90.00
#
_symmetry.space_group_name_H-M   'P 1'
#
loop_
_entity.id
_entity.type
_entity.pdbx_description
1 polymer ?
#
loop_
_entity_poly.entity_id
_entity_poly.type
_entity_poly.pdbx_seq_one_letter_code
_entity_poly.pdbx_strand_id
1 'polypeptide(L)'
;MRYLLKLRLGRRLDSYLLRWLDAKQKFVYATLLTTLPYPVFTQWNVYNGRGGAETEIRSDKSGLKLHQRRKHSLNAQEAWIVLTDIAHNLLAWLCPWMLAGSAFEAFGPKRLVYDLLNIPGQLFFEDGRLTKVALWKTHPYADEMRLCLHNLLATFDLD
;
A
#
# COMPACT_ATOMS: atom_id res chain seq x y z
N MET A 1 11.83 -30.21 19.58
CA MET A 1 10.85 -30.96 20.39
C MET A 1 9.45 -30.56 19.90
N ARG A 2 8.75 -31.44 19.16
CA ARG A 2 7.41 -31.17 18.60
C ARG A 2 6.37 -31.77 19.55
N TYR A 3 5.59 -30.92 20.22
CA TYR A 3 4.33 -31.34 20.83
C TYR A 3 3.20 -30.96 19.88
N LEU A 4 2.44 -31.95 19.41
CA LEU A 4 1.32 -31.76 18.50
C LEU A 4 0.04 -31.96 19.31
N LEU A 5 -0.50 -30.86 19.84
CA LEU A 5 -1.69 -30.87 20.68
C LEU A 5 -2.92 -30.64 19.79
N LYS A 6 -3.76 -31.68 19.64
CA LYS A 6 -4.88 -31.71 18.70
C LYS A 6 -6.18 -31.27 19.40
N LEU A 7 -6.52 -29.97 19.32
CA LEU A 7 -7.81 -29.44 19.77
C LEU A 7 -8.86 -29.57 18.65
N ARG A 8 -9.96 -30.29 18.89
CA ARG A 8 -11.08 -30.43 17.93
C ARG A 8 -12.04 -29.25 18.05
N LEU A 9 -11.87 -28.21 17.23
CA LEU A 9 -12.77 -27.04 17.15
C LEU A 9 -13.68 -27.07 15.90
N GLY A 10 -14.22 -28.24 15.53
CA GLY A 10 -15.09 -28.39 14.34
C GLY A 10 -14.39 -28.28 12.97
N ARG A 11 -13.16 -27.77 12.93
CA ARG A 11 -12.24 -27.81 11.78
C ARG A 11 -10.86 -28.30 12.24
N ARG A 12 -10.07 -28.88 11.32
CA ARG A 12 -8.68 -29.24 11.61
C ARG A 12 -7.89 -27.96 11.90
N LEU A 13 -7.39 -27.84 13.12
CA LEU A 13 -6.52 -26.77 13.55
C LEU A 13 -5.14 -27.36 13.87
N ASP A 14 -4.13 -26.91 13.15
CA ASP A 14 -2.75 -27.24 13.44
C ASP A 14 -2.16 -26.14 14.35
N SER A 15 -1.42 -26.55 15.39
CA SER A 15 -0.81 -25.66 16.39
C SER A 15 0.69 -25.92 16.44
N TYR A 16 1.48 -24.85 16.29
CA TYR A 16 2.94 -24.90 16.28
C TYR A 16 3.52 -23.96 17.32
N LEU A 17 4.46 -24.47 18.12
CA LEU A 17 5.36 -23.64 18.92
C LEU A 17 6.59 -23.29 18.10
N LEU A 18 6.79 -22.00 17.85
CA LEU A 18 7.91 -21.46 17.10
C LEU A 18 8.97 -20.93 18.08
N ARG A 19 10.24 -21.15 17.74
CA ARG A 19 11.40 -20.61 18.47
C ARG A 19 12.45 -20.16 17.47
N TRP A 20 12.91 -18.92 17.59
CA TRP A 20 14.00 -18.37 16.77
C TRP A 20 14.84 -17.38 17.58
N LEU A 21 15.96 -16.93 17.01
CA LEU A 21 16.81 -15.87 17.58
C LEU A 21 16.40 -14.53 16.96
N ASP A 22 16.21 -13.51 17.79
CA ASP A 22 16.00 -12.14 17.30
C ASP A 22 17.33 -11.47 16.88
N ALA A 23 17.25 -10.23 16.39
CA ALA A 23 18.41 -9.43 16.01
C ALA A 23 19.42 -9.21 17.16
N LYS A 24 18.99 -9.41 18.41
CA LYS A 24 19.82 -9.28 19.62
C LYS A 24 20.31 -10.63 20.15
N GLN A 25 20.21 -11.70 19.34
CA GLN A 25 20.60 -13.07 19.71
C GLN A 25 19.84 -13.62 20.93
N LYS A 26 18.62 -13.14 21.18
CA LYS A 26 17.76 -13.66 22.24
C LYS A 26 16.74 -14.63 21.66
N PHE A 27 16.48 -15.72 22.39
CA PHE A 27 15.41 -16.63 22.00
C PHE A 27 14.05 -15.97 22.16
N VAL A 28 13.29 -15.95 21.07
CA VAL A 28 11.90 -15.51 21.02
C VAL A 28 11.02 -16.71 20.69
N TYR A 29 9.82 -16.69 21.25
CA TYR A 29 8.84 -17.76 21.14
C TYR A 29 7.51 -17.19 20.63
N ALA A 30 6.81 -17.96 19.80
CA ALA A 30 5.44 -17.65 19.39
C ALA A 30 4.64 -18.93 19.16
N THR A 31 3.32 -18.81 19.22
CA THR A 31 2.40 -19.88 18.85
C THR A 31 1.72 -19.52 17.54
N LEU A 32 1.84 -20.39 16.54
CA LEU A 32 1.12 -20.28 15.27
C LEU A 32 -0.04 -21.27 15.26
N LEU A 33 -1.26 -20.74 15.19
CA LEU A 33 -2.49 -21.49 15.05
C LEU A 33 -3.03 -21.29 13.65
N THR A 34 -3.34 -22.36 12.94
CA THR A 34 -3.70 -22.26 11.52
C THR A 34 -4.57 -23.41 11.06
N THR A 35 -5.48 -23.09 10.15
CA THR A 35 -6.30 -24.05 9.40
C THR A 35 -5.82 -24.19 7.95
N LEU A 36 -4.78 -23.45 7.55
CA LEU A 36 -4.29 -23.43 6.18
C LEU A 36 -3.52 -24.70 5.84
N PRO A 37 -3.71 -25.30 4.66
CA PRO A 37 -3.08 -26.55 4.27
C PRO A 37 -1.64 -26.39 3.74
N TYR A 38 -0.90 -25.37 4.19
CA TYR A 38 0.48 -25.10 3.74
C TYR A 38 1.55 -25.69 4.68
N PRO A 39 2.81 -25.86 4.24
CA PRO A 39 3.92 -26.15 5.14
C PRO A 39 4.13 -25.05 6.19
N VAL A 40 4.57 -25.43 7.40
CA VAL A 40 4.67 -24.51 8.57
C VAL A 40 5.51 -23.25 8.28
N PHE A 41 6.61 -23.35 7.54
CA PHE A 41 7.44 -22.18 7.20
C PHE A 41 6.79 -21.28 6.16
N THR A 42 6.01 -21.83 5.22
CA THR A 42 5.20 -21.04 4.28
C THR A 42 4.12 -20.27 5.04
N GLN A 43 3.43 -20.94 5.97
CA GLN A 43 2.43 -20.29 6.82
C GLN A 43 3.04 -19.18 7.69
N TRP A 44 4.21 -19.44 8.27
CA TRP A 44 4.98 -18.45 9.04
C TRP A 44 5.32 -17.23 8.19
N ASN A 45 5.78 -17.42 6.95
CA ASN A 45 6.08 -16.33 6.04
C ASN A 45 4.83 -15.51 5.67
N VAL A 46 3.71 -16.17 5.41
CA VAL A 46 2.41 -15.50 5.19
C VAL A 46 2.00 -14.69 6.41
N TYR A 47 2.11 -15.26 7.61
CA TYR A 47 1.80 -14.57 8.86
C TYR A 47 2.72 -13.38 9.11
N ASN A 48 4.03 -13.54 8.86
CA ASN A 48 4.99 -12.45 8.95
C ASN A 48 4.70 -11.32 7.96
N GLY A 49 4.17 -11.66 6.78
CA GLY A 49 3.69 -10.69 5.80
C GLY A 49 2.65 -9.71 6.36
N ARG A 50 1.92 -10.08 7.43
CA ARG A 50 1.02 -9.16 8.15
C ARG A 50 1.75 -7.91 8.69
N GLY A 51 3.05 -7.98 8.98
CA GLY A 51 3.83 -6.81 9.37
C GLY A 51 3.84 -5.70 8.30
N GLY A 52 3.60 -6.06 7.04
CA GLY A 52 3.40 -5.10 5.95
C GLY A 52 2.19 -4.19 6.19
N ALA A 53 1.10 -4.73 6.73
CA ALA A 53 -0.12 -3.96 6.98
C ALA A 53 0.10 -2.80 7.98
N GLU A 54 0.92 -2.99 9.02
CA GLU A 54 1.27 -1.89 9.94
C GLU A 54 2.08 -0.79 9.24
N THR A 55 2.98 -1.20 8.34
CA THR A 55 3.78 -0.29 7.52
C THR A 55 2.91 0.52 6.57
N GLU A 56 1.95 -0.12 5.90
CA GLU A 56 0.95 0.51 5.04
C GLU A 56 0.08 1.51 5.82
N ILE A 57 -0.49 1.09 6.96
CA ILE A 57 -1.30 1.95 7.83
C ILE A 57 -0.49 3.19 8.29
N ARG A 58 0.79 3.02 8.63
CA ARG A 58 1.66 4.14 9.01
C ARG A 58 1.93 5.07 7.82
N SER A 59 2.15 4.49 6.65
CA SER A 59 2.34 5.20 5.40
C SER A 59 1.11 6.04 5.06
N ASP A 60 -0.10 5.52 5.23
CA ASP A 60 -1.35 6.22 4.96
C ASP A 60 -1.62 7.33 5.96
N LYS A 61 -1.43 7.05 7.26
CA LYS A 61 -1.60 8.05 8.30
C LYS A 61 -0.73 9.28 8.05
N SER A 62 0.52 9.07 7.66
CA SER A 62 1.48 10.16 7.45
C SER A 62 1.44 10.76 6.04
N GLY A 63 1.35 9.92 5.01
CA GLY A 63 1.37 10.29 3.59
C GLY A 63 0.05 10.85 3.09
N LEU A 64 -1.08 10.22 3.44
CA LEU A 64 -2.43 10.69 3.06
C LEU A 64 -3.01 11.71 4.05
N LYS A 65 -2.24 12.07 5.09
CA LYS A 65 -2.58 13.08 6.11
C LYS A 65 -3.89 12.79 6.85
N LEU A 66 -4.25 11.51 7.03
CA LEU A 66 -5.48 11.11 7.72
C LEU A 66 -5.61 11.79 9.10
N HIS A 67 -4.49 11.87 9.85
CA HIS A 67 -4.44 12.48 11.18
C HIS A 67 -4.72 14.00 11.20
N GLN A 68 -4.53 14.71 10.08
CA GLN A 68 -4.74 16.15 9.95
C GLN A 68 -6.18 16.50 9.57
N ARG A 69 -6.95 15.53 9.06
CA ARG A 69 -8.30 15.72 8.54
C ARG A 69 -9.32 15.23 9.58
N ARG A 70 -9.46 16.01 10.65
CA ARG A 70 -10.44 15.75 11.72
C ARG A 70 -11.77 16.41 11.39
N LYS A 71 -12.87 15.65 11.48
CA LYS A 71 -14.23 16.19 11.33
C LYS A 71 -14.98 16.15 12.66
N HIS A 72 -15.90 17.09 12.81
CA HIS A 72 -16.68 17.27 14.04
C HIS A 72 -17.83 16.24 14.19
N SER A 73 -18.24 15.57 13.12
CA SER A 73 -19.26 14.51 13.18
C SER A 73 -18.66 13.14 12.87
N LEU A 74 -19.23 12.11 13.50
CA LEU A 74 -18.83 10.71 13.27
C LEU A 74 -18.98 10.34 11.79
N ASN A 75 -20.15 10.58 11.20
CA ASN A 75 -20.43 10.24 9.81
C ASN A 75 -19.44 10.90 8.84
N ALA A 76 -19.05 12.16 9.11
CA ALA A 76 -18.05 12.82 8.29
C ALA A 76 -16.67 12.17 8.49
N GLN A 77 -16.30 11.81 9.72
CA GLN A 77 -15.05 11.12 9.99
C GLN A 77 -14.98 9.74 9.32
N GLU A 78 -16.07 8.97 9.34
CA GLU A 78 -16.19 7.68 8.66
C GLU A 78 -16.06 7.83 7.14
N ALA A 79 -16.77 8.79 6.54
CA ALA A 79 -16.64 9.10 5.12
C ALA A 79 -15.19 9.45 4.74
N TRP A 80 -14.47 10.18 5.60
CA TRP A 80 -13.05 10.50 5.36
C TRP A 80 -12.13 9.29 5.44
N ILE A 81 -12.41 8.32 6.32
CA ILE A 81 -11.66 7.07 6.37
C ILE A 81 -11.84 6.32 5.05
N VAL A 82 -13.08 6.14 4.59
CA VAL A 82 -13.37 5.46 3.32
C VAL A 82 -12.71 6.16 2.12
N LEU A 83 -12.77 7.50 2.05
CA LEU A 83 -12.09 8.25 0.98
C LEU A 83 -10.56 8.10 1.04
N THR A 84 -10.00 7.98 2.23
CA THR A 84 -8.56 7.74 2.41
C THR A 84 -8.18 6.34 1.94
N ASP A 85 -9.00 5.34 2.23
CA ASP A 85 -8.79 3.96 1.77
C ASP A 85 -8.90 3.86 0.24
N ILE A 86 -9.85 4.58 -0.38
CA ILE A 86 -9.95 4.67 -1.84
C ILE A 86 -8.68 5.31 -2.42
N ALA A 87 -8.20 6.42 -1.84
CA ALA A 87 -6.98 7.07 -2.29
C ALA A 87 -5.76 6.14 -2.16
N HIS A 88 -5.66 5.39 -1.06
CA HIS A 88 -4.62 4.38 -0.88
C HIS A 88 -4.68 3.33 -2.00
N ASN A 89 -5.84 2.72 -2.22
CA ASN A 89 -6.02 1.68 -3.23
C ASN A 89 -5.67 2.18 -4.64
N LEU A 90 -6.09 3.39 -4.99
CA LEU A 90 -5.75 3.99 -6.27
C LEU A 90 -4.24 4.19 -6.43
N LEU A 91 -3.54 4.68 -5.41
CA LEU A 91 -2.08 4.82 -5.48
C LEU A 91 -1.38 3.46 -5.54
N ALA A 92 -1.81 2.50 -4.71
CA ALA A 92 -1.25 1.16 -4.68
C ALA A 92 -1.41 0.43 -6.03
N TRP A 93 -2.51 0.67 -6.75
CA TRP A 93 -2.75 0.07 -8.07
C TRP A 93 -2.07 0.82 -9.21
N LEU A 94 -2.17 2.15 -9.24
CA LEU A 94 -1.73 2.92 -10.40
C LEU A 94 -0.23 3.21 -10.37
N CYS A 95 0.37 3.43 -9.19
CA CYS A 95 1.79 3.80 -9.11
C CYS A 95 2.75 2.73 -9.64
N PRO A 96 2.54 1.41 -9.41
CA PRO A 96 3.39 0.39 -10.03
C PRO A 96 3.40 0.47 -11.56
N TRP A 97 2.28 0.77 -12.21
CA TRP A 97 2.23 0.96 -13.67
C TRP A 97 2.83 2.30 -14.10
N MET A 98 2.46 3.38 -13.42
CA MET A 98 2.88 4.74 -13.73
C MET A 98 4.38 4.98 -13.53
N LEU A 99 4.97 4.39 -12.49
CA LEU A 99 6.31 4.72 -12.02
C LEU A 99 7.36 3.66 -12.31
N ALA A 100 6.97 2.52 -12.89
CA ALA A 100 7.93 1.46 -13.24
C ALA A 100 9.04 2.01 -14.15
N GLY A 101 10.29 1.80 -13.75
CA GLY A 101 11.47 2.22 -14.51
C GLY A 101 11.74 3.73 -14.49
N SER A 102 10.98 4.52 -13.73
CA SER A 102 11.19 5.96 -13.59
C SER A 102 12.05 6.31 -12.37
N ALA A 103 12.52 7.55 -12.29
CA ALA A 103 13.22 8.05 -11.11
C ALA A 103 12.36 8.05 -9.83
N PHE A 104 11.05 7.80 -9.96
CA PHE A 104 10.08 7.80 -8.87
C PHE A 104 9.64 6.41 -8.42
N GLU A 105 10.18 5.33 -8.99
CA GLU A 105 9.77 3.96 -8.67
C GLU A 105 9.81 3.65 -7.16
N ALA A 106 10.79 4.22 -6.45
CA ALA A 106 10.94 4.04 -5.00
C ALA A 106 10.17 5.07 -4.15
N PHE A 107 9.32 5.92 -4.74
CA PHE A 107 8.59 6.96 -3.99
C PHE A 107 7.44 6.34 -3.20
N GLY A 108 7.50 6.45 -1.89
CA GLY A 108 6.38 6.09 -1.02
C GLY A 108 5.23 7.13 -1.06
N PRO A 109 4.06 6.78 -0.49
CA PRO A 109 2.85 7.62 -0.47
C PRO A 109 3.04 9.06 -0.04
N LYS A 110 3.93 9.33 0.92
CA LYS A 110 4.24 10.71 1.34
C LYS A 110 4.82 11.53 0.18
N ARG A 111 5.83 11.02 -0.52
CA ARG A 111 6.44 11.75 -1.64
C ARG A 111 5.49 11.84 -2.82
N LEU A 112 4.71 10.79 -3.07
CA LEU A 112 3.65 10.82 -4.09
C LEU A 112 2.68 11.98 -3.86
N VAL A 113 2.09 12.08 -2.66
CA VAL A 113 1.13 13.13 -2.33
C VAL A 113 1.76 14.51 -2.28
N TYR A 114 2.98 14.65 -1.74
CA TYR A 114 3.59 15.95 -1.51
C TYR A 114 4.29 16.50 -2.75
N ASP A 115 4.99 15.65 -3.50
CA ASP A 115 5.93 16.06 -4.53
C ASP A 115 5.37 15.86 -5.94
N LEU A 116 4.65 14.75 -6.19
CA LEU A 116 4.19 14.40 -7.55
C LEU A 116 2.75 14.84 -7.82
N LEU A 117 1.82 14.54 -6.92
CA LEU A 117 0.40 14.87 -7.10
C LEU A 117 0.08 16.35 -6.82
N ASN A 118 1.03 17.11 -6.27
CA ASN A 118 0.92 18.57 -6.13
C ASN A 118 1.61 19.32 -7.27
N ILE A 119 2.13 18.64 -8.30
CA ILE A 119 2.71 19.34 -9.46
C ILE A 119 1.61 20.20 -10.09
N PRO A 120 1.80 21.53 -10.16
CA PRO A 120 0.80 22.39 -10.77
C PRO A 120 0.64 22.05 -12.25
N GLY A 121 -0.60 21.99 -12.71
CA GLY A 121 -0.91 21.58 -14.07
C GLY A 121 -2.34 21.86 -14.48
N GLN A 122 -2.67 21.49 -15.71
CA GLN A 122 -3.99 21.62 -16.32
C GLN A 122 -4.34 20.34 -17.07
N LEU A 123 -5.63 19.99 -17.02
CA LEU A 123 -6.22 18.89 -17.75
C LEU A 123 -7.16 19.47 -18.80
N PHE A 124 -7.07 18.97 -20.02
CA PHE A 124 -7.93 19.36 -21.13
C PHE A 124 -8.81 18.18 -21.50
N PHE A 125 -10.10 18.44 -21.62
CA PHE A 125 -11.10 17.44 -21.97
C PHE A 125 -11.85 17.89 -23.22
N GLU A 126 -12.04 16.96 -24.15
CA GLU A 126 -12.86 17.12 -25.35
C GLU A 126 -13.84 15.96 -25.40
N ASP A 127 -15.14 16.25 -25.59
CA ASP A 127 -16.23 15.26 -25.57
C ASP A 127 -16.20 14.29 -24.37
N GLY A 128 -15.80 14.81 -23.20
CA GLY A 128 -15.69 14.04 -21.95
C GLY A 128 -14.47 13.12 -21.87
N ARG A 129 -13.57 13.14 -22.86
CA ARG A 129 -12.31 12.40 -22.89
C ARG A 129 -11.13 13.32 -22.56
N LEU A 130 -10.19 12.81 -21.77
CA LEU A 130 -8.95 13.52 -21.48
C LEU A 130 -8.08 13.51 -22.74
N THR A 131 -7.76 14.69 -23.29
CA THR A 131 -6.94 14.82 -24.51
C THR A 131 -5.54 15.34 -24.24
N LYS A 132 -5.34 16.05 -23.12
CA LYS A 132 -4.04 16.60 -22.77
C LYS A 132 -3.88 16.81 -21.27
N VAL A 133 -2.68 16.49 -20.80
CA VAL A 133 -2.18 16.87 -19.48
C VAL A 133 -1.00 17.81 -19.66
N ALA A 134 -1.11 19.02 -19.10
CA ALA A 134 -0.02 20.00 -19.08
C ALA A 134 0.49 20.15 -17.65
N LEU A 135 1.79 19.94 -17.46
CA LEU A 135 2.47 20.21 -16.19
C LEU A 135 3.26 21.50 -16.28
N TRP A 136 3.42 22.20 -15.16
CA TRP A 136 4.25 23.39 -15.09
C TRP A 136 5.72 23.03 -15.27
N LYS A 137 6.30 23.49 -16.38
CA LYS A 137 7.68 23.17 -16.80
C LYS A 137 8.76 23.53 -15.78
N THR A 138 8.52 24.53 -14.94
CA THR A 138 9.49 24.97 -13.91
C THR A 138 9.54 24.04 -12.69
N HIS A 139 8.60 23.10 -12.55
CA HIS A 139 8.60 22.19 -11.42
C HIS A 139 9.70 21.12 -11.58
N PRO A 140 10.52 20.84 -10.55
CA PRO A 140 11.67 19.93 -10.65
C PRO A 140 11.36 18.51 -11.16
N TYR A 141 10.12 18.05 -10.93
CA TYR A 141 9.67 16.71 -11.30
C TYR A 141 8.81 16.67 -12.58
N ALA A 142 8.58 17.79 -13.26
CA ALA A 142 7.63 17.86 -14.37
C ALA A 142 8.01 16.98 -15.56
N ASP A 143 9.28 16.98 -15.97
CA ASP A 143 9.73 16.25 -17.16
C ASP A 143 9.63 14.73 -16.97
N GLU A 144 10.07 14.22 -15.83
CA GLU A 144 9.95 12.81 -15.48
C GLU A 144 8.49 12.39 -15.25
N MET A 145 7.70 13.25 -14.59
CA MET A 145 6.28 12.97 -14.34
C MET A 145 5.49 12.90 -15.64
N ARG A 146 5.86 13.68 -16.67
CA ARG A 146 5.28 13.58 -18.00
C ARG A 146 5.46 12.18 -18.59
N LEU A 147 6.64 11.58 -18.46
CA LEU A 147 6.91 10.21 -18.91
C LEU A 147 6.09 9.20 -18.10
N CYS A 148 6.03 9.38 -16.78
CA CYS A 148 5.23 8.52 -15.90
C CYS A 148 3.73 8.54 -16.27
N LEU A 149 3.16 9.72 -16.53
CA LEU A 149 1.78 9.86 -16.95
C LEU A 149 1.51 9.22 -18.31
N HIS A 150 2.44 9.34 -19.25
CA HIS A 150 2.35 8.65 -20.53
C HIS A 150 2.35 7.12 -20.35
N ASN A 151 3.20 6.57 -19.48
CA ASN A 151 3.19 5.12 -19.19
C ASN A 151 1.83 4.67 -18.63
N LEU A 152 1.25 5.49 -17.75
CA LEU A 152 -0.06 5.21 -17.18
C LEU A 152 -1.17 5.20 -18.24
N LEU A 153 -1.22 6.22 -19.09
CA LEU A 153 -2.25 6.33 -20.13
C LEU A 153 -2.12 5.23 -21.18
N ALA A 154 -0.89 4.91 -21.60
CA ALA A 154 -0.58 3.77 -22.47
C ALA A 154 -1.07 2.44 -21.90
N THR A 155 -0.98 2.25 -20.58
CA THR A 155 -1.41 1.02 -19.91
C THR A 155 -2.92 0.78 -20.01
N PHE A 156 -3.71 1.85 -20.20
CA PHE A 156 -5.17 1.80 -20.27
C PHE A 156 -5.73 2.09 -21.67
N ASP A 157 -4.89 2.14 -22.70
CA ASP A 157 -5.27 2.53 -24.06
C ASP A 157 -5.98 3.90 -24.10
N LEU A 158 -5.50 4.85 -23.29
CA LEU A 158 -6.03 6.21 -23.17
C LEU A 158 -5.17 7.29 -23.84
N ASP A 159 -4.15 6.88 -24.61
CA ASP A 159 -3.26 7.76 -25.39
C ASP A 159 -3.87 8.20 -26.73
#